data_AF-A0A1F3NU54-F1
#
_entry.id   AF-A0A1F3NU54-F1
#
_cell.length_a   1.000
_cell.length_b   1.000
_cell.length_c   1.000
_cell.angle_alpha   90.00
_cell.angle_beta   90.00
_cell.angle_gamma   90.00
#
_symmetry.space_group_name_H-M   'P 1'
#
loop_
_entity.id
_entity.type
_entity.pdbx_description
1 polymer ?
#
loop_
_entity_poly.entity_id
_entity_poly.type
_entity_poly.pdbx_seq_one_letter_code
_entity_poly.pdbx_strand_id
1 'polypeptide(L)' 'MAQPNIPSKSFLFGKINYILLFTGLTLIVLGFIIMGLEKEEFGFGLLGLYIGPILTVIGFIVEIFAIMIKPKDEAGNS' A
#
# COMPACT_ATOMS: atom_id res chain seq x y z
N MET A 1 -16.64 -32.18 29.96
CA MET A 1 -16.98 -31.65 28.63
C MET A 1 -15.92 -30.61 28.30
N ALA A 2 -15.11 -30.80 27.27
CA ALA A 2 -14.10 -29.82 26.87
C ALA A 2 -14.79 -28.65 26.15
N GLN A 3 -14.46 -27.41 26.52
CA GLN A 3 -15.00 -26.23 25.83
C GLN A 3 -14.32 -26.12 24.44
N PRO A 4 -15.08 -25.86 23.37
CA PRO A 4 -14.52 -25.68 22.03
C PRO A 4 -13.69 -24.39 21.99
N ASN A 5 -12.42 -24.49 21.59
CA ASN A 5 -11.56 -23.34 21.36
C ASN A 5 -11.93 -22.69 20.02
N ILE A 6 -12.76 -21.65 20.05
CA ILE A 6 -13.03 -20.87 18.84
C ILE A 6 -11.80 -19.99 18.58
N PRO A 7 -11.05 -20.20 17.47
CA PRO A 7 -9.87 -19.41 17.19
C PRO A 7 -10.25 -17.93 17.08
N SER A 8 -9.64 -17.09 17.91
CA SER A 8 -9.79 -15.65 17.83
C SER A 8 -9.17 -15.16 16.52
N LYS A 9 -9.89 -14.29 15.81
CA LYS A 9 -9.42 -13.72 14.54
C LYS A 9 -8.32 -12.70 14.83
N SER A 10 -7.05 -13.11 14.80
CA SER A 10 -5.94 -12.17 14.77
C SER A 10 -5.82 -11.58 13.36
N PHE A 11 -5.69 -10.26 13.28
CA PHE A 11 -5.36 -9.61 12.02
C PHE A 11 -3.86 -9.76 11.77
N LEU A 12 -3.48 -10.09 10.53
CA LEU A 12 -2.07 -10.27 10.17
C LEU A 12 -1.24 -8.97 10.30
N PHE A 13 -1.91 -7.81 10.22
CA PHE A 13 -1.29 -6.49 10.28
C PHE A 13 -2.11 -5.52 11.14
N GLY A 14 -1.45 -4.50 11.68
CA GLY A 14 -2.07 -3.46 12.49
C GLY A 14 -2.88 -2.47 11.65
N LYS A 15 -3.71 -1.65 12.31
CA LYS A 15 -4.55 -0.65 11.61
C LYS A 15 -3.72 0.31 10.76
N ILE A 16 -2.57 0.74 11.28
CA ILE A 16 -1.66 1.66 10.56
C ILE A 16 -1.09 1.04 9.28
N ASN A 17 -0.74 -0.24 9.32
CA ASN A 17 -0.25 -0.98 8.16
C ASN A 17 -1.29 -1.04 7.05
N TYR A 18 -2.55 -1.31 7.41
CA TYR A 18 -3.65 -1.34 6.43
C TYR A 18 -3.86 0.01 5.75
N ILE A 19 -3.79 1.11 6.52
CA ILE A 19 -3.90 2.46 5.98
C ILE A 19 -2.74 2.74 5.01
N LEU A 20 -1.51 2.37 5.38
CA LEU A 20 -0.34 2.56 4.53
C LEU A 20 -0.39 1.70 3.26
N LEU A 21 -0.84 0.45 3.34
CA LEU A 21 -1.06 -0.41 2.18
C LEU A 21 -2.06 0.22 1.20
N PHE A 22 -3.20 0.69 1.70
CA PHE A 22 -4.20 1.35 0.85
C PHE A 22 -3.68 2.65 0.23
N THR A 23 -2.87 3.38 0.99
CA THR A 23 -2.23 4.63 0.52
C THR A 23 -1.22 4.34 -0.59
N GLY A 24 -0.34 3.35 -0.40
CA GLY A 24 0.62 2.90 -1.42
C GLY A 24 -0.07 2.43 -2.70
N LEU A 25 -1.12 1.61 -2.56
CA LEU A 25 -1.94 1.16 -3.69
C LEU A 25 -2.58 2.32 -4.45
N THR A 26 -3.12 3.31 -3.73
CA THR A 26 -3.72 4.51 -4.36
C THR A 26 -2.67 5.29 -5.15
N LEU A 27 -1.46 5.44 -4.62
CA LEU A 27 -0.36 6.12 -5.32
C LEU A 27 0.07 5.36 -6.60
N ILE A 28 0.15 4.03 -6.53
CA ILE A 28 0.46 3.19 -7.70
C ILE A 28 -0.60 3.38 -8.79
N VAL A 29 -1.88 3.26 -8.42
CA VAL A 29 -3.00 3.43 -9.37
C VAL A 29 -2.99 4.83 -9.98
N LEU A 30 -2.76 5.87 -9.16
CA LEU A 30 -2.64 7.25 -9.67
C LEU A 30 -1.45 7.40 -10.62
N GLY A 31 -0.31 6.76 -10.34
CA GLY A 31 0.85 6.76 -11.23
C GLY A 31 0.52 6.21 -12.61
N PHE A 32 -0.17 5.07 -12.68
CA PHE A 32 -0.63 4.48 -13.94
C PHE A 32 -1.70 5.33 -14.64
N ILE A 33 -2.64 5.93 -13.89
CA ILE A 33 -3.64 6.84 -14.47
C ILE A 33 -2.94 8.04 -15.12
N ILE A 34 -1.97 8.65 -14.44
CA ILE A 34 -1.20 9.79 -14.97
C ILE A 34 -0.47 9.40 -16.27
N MET A 35 0.14 8.21 -16.33
CA MET A 35 0.75 7.72 -17.57
C MET A 35 -0.28 7.56 -18.70
N GLY A 36 -1.46 7.03 -18.39
CA GLY A 36 -2.53 6.83 -19.37
C GLY A 36 -3.20 8.12 -19.86
N LEU A 37 -3.08 9.22 -19.10
CA LEU A 37 -3.59 10.54 -19.49
C LEU A 37 -2.63 11.34 -20.36
N GLU A 38 -1.38 10.89 -20.53
CA GLU A 38 -0.38 11.53 -21.37
C GLU A 38 -0.82 11.53 -22.83
N LYS A 39 -0.67 12.68 -23.50
CA LYS A 39 -1.14 12.89 -24.87
C LYS A 39 -0.03 12.84 -25.90
N GLU A 40 1.22 12.96 -25.45
CA GLU A 40 2.38 12.80 -26.31
C GLU A 40 2.44 11.38 -26.88
N GLU A 41 2.88 11.27 -28.13
CA GLU A 41 2.99 9.99 -28.82
C GLU A 41 3.96 9.07 -28.05
N PHE A 42 3.58 7.80 -27.92
CA PHE A 42 4.28 6.79 -27.10
C PHE A 42 4.41 7.12 -25.59
N GLY A 43 3.72 8.15 -25.08
CA GLY A 43 3.79 8.52 -23.67
C GLY A 43 5.12 9.18 -23.27
N PHE A 44 5.87 9.72 -24.23
CA PHE A 44 7.16 10.40 -23.97
C PHE A 44 7.04 11.79 -23.33
N GLY A 45 5.83 12.25 -23.07
CA GLY A 45 5.60 13.47 -22.32
C GLY A 45 6.07 13.35 -20.86
N LEU A 46 6.22 14.48 -20.20
CA LEU A 46 6.76 14.54 -18.84
C LEU A 46 5.91 13.73 -17.85
N LEU A 47 4.59 13.69 -18.03
CA LEU A 47 3.69 12.98 -17.12
C LEU A 47 3.84 11.47 -17.27
N GLY A 48 3.92 10.99 -18.51
CA GLY A 48 4.11 9.57 -18.82
C GLY A 48 5.52 9.06 -18.52
N LEU A 49 6.55 9.80 -18.88
CA LEU A 49 7.94 9.32 -18.82
C LEU A 49 8.59 9.51 -17.44
N TYR A 50 8.22 10.55 -16.70
CA TYR A 50 8.85 10.88 -15.41
C TYR A 50 7.87 10.78 -14.24
N ILE A 51 6.77 11.54 -14.26
CA ILE A 51 5.91 11.69 -13.08
C ILE A 51 5.19 10.39 -12.74
N GLY A 52 4.60 9.72 -13.74
CA GLY A 52 3.91 8.45 -13.55
C GLY A 52 4.82 7.37 -12.96
N PRO A 53 6.00 7.11 -13.56
CA PRO A 53 6.94 6.12 -13.04
C PRO A 53 7.45 6.45 -11.64
N ILE A 54 7.80 7.71 -11.37
CA ILE A 54 8.25 8.14 -10.04
C ILE A 54 7.16 7.93 -8.99
N LEU A 55 5.92 8.33 -9.30
CA LEU A 55 4.80 8.18 -8.36
C LEU A 55 4.51 6.70 -8.08
N THR A 56 4.58 5.86 -9.11
CA THR A 56 4.41 4.40 -9.00
C THR A 56 5.48 3.78 -8.09
N VAL A 57 6.75 4.16 -8.28
CA VAL A 57 7.87 3.69 -7.45
C VAL A 57 7.71 4.14 -6.00
N ILE A 58 7.30 5.39 -5.76
CA ILE A 58 7.01 5.87 -4.39
C ILE A 58 5.89 5.06 -3.75
N GLY A 59 4.82 4.75 -4.50
CA GLY A 59 3.74 3.90 -4.02
C GLY A 59 4.22 2.50 -3.62
N PHE A 60 5.08 1.87 -4.42
CA PHE A 60 5.71 0.59 -4.08
C PHE A 60 6.59 0.68 -2.82
N ILE A 61 7.38 1.75 -2.68
CA ILE A 61 8.20 1.99 -1.49
C ILE A 61 7.28 2.08 -0.25
N VAL A 62 6.16 2.80 -0.35
CA VAL A 62 5.18 2.89 0.74
C VAL A 62 4.60 1.52 1.09
N GLU A 63 4.27 0.67 0.11
CA GLU A 63 3.80 -0.69 0.38
C GLU A 63 4.87 -1.54 1.09
N ILE A 64 6.13 -1.46 0.66
CA ILE A 64 7.24 -2.17 1.32
C ILE A 64 7.35 -1.71 2.78
N PHE A 65 7.32 -0.41 3.04
CA PHE A 65 7.32 0.13 4.41
C PHE A 65 6.09 -0.30 5.21
N ALA A 66 4.91 -0.33 4.59
CA ALA A 66 3.66 -0.76 5.23
C ALA A 66 3.74 -2.20 5.71
N ILE A 67 4.38 -3.08 4.95
CA ILE A 67 4.58 -4.50 5.32
C ILE A 67 5.68 -4.64 6.39
N MET A 68 6.74 -3.84 6.29
CA MET A 68 7.87 -3.89 7.24
C MET A 68 7.53 -3.36 8.63
N ILE A 69 6.57 -2.43 8.74
CA ILE A 69 6.13 -1.91 10.04
C ILE A 69 5.55 -3.07 10.85
N LYS A 70 6.17 -3.39 11.99
CA LYS A 70 5.59 -4.38 12.89
C LYS A 70 4.30 -3.81 13.47
N PRO A 71 3.20 -4.58 13.53
CA PRO A 71 1.99 -4.14 14.21
C PRO A 71 2.35 -3.72 15.63
N LYS A 72 2.08 -2.46 15.97
CA LYS A 72 2.34 -1.91 17.31
C LYS A 72 1.34 -2.43 18.37
N ASP A 73 0.36 -3.24 17.96
CA ASP A 73 -0.77 -3.62 18.79
C ASP A 73 -0.76 -5.11 19.15
N GLU A 74 0.39 -5.64 19.60
CA GLU A 74 0.43 -6.92 20.35
C GLU A 74 1.41 -6.88 21.54
N ALA A 75 1.80 -5.70 22.00
CA ALA A 75 2.59 -5.54 23.22
C ALA A 75 2.07 -4.38 24.08
N GLY A 76 1.01 -4.64 24.87
CA GLY A 76 0.78 -3.91 26.13
C GLY A 76 -0.64 -3.42 26.42
N ASN A 77 -1.38 -4.24 27.17
CA ASN A 77 -2.33 -3.88 28.25
C ASN A 77 -3.67 -3.18 27.91
N SER A 78 -4.76 -3.96 27.93
CA SER A 78 -5.77 -3.90 29.02
C SER A 78 -6.39 -5.27 29.21
#